data_AF-A0A8J5MEY9-F1
#
_entry.id   AF-A0A8J5MEY9-F1
#
_cell.length_a   1.000
_cell.length_b   1.000
_cell.length_c   1.000
_cell.angle_alpha   90.00
_cell.angle_beta   90.00
_cell.angle_gamma   90.00
#
_symmetry.space_group_name_H-M   'P 1'
#
loop_
_entity.id
_entity.type
_entity.pdbx_description
1 polymer ?
#
loop_
_entity_poly.entity_id
_entity_poly.type
_entity_poly.pdbx_seq_one_letter_code
_entity_poly.pdbx_strand_id
1 'polypeptide(L)'
;MSLFSGEDSVQSCVHVAFFQSTMAPDVVFNADQGTDKRFQYWNLLSRSFKDMEIELKCFTQENEDSLIATSVTSVTLSEQTLLAVLPHLFNGDREDSQGIEKALLDQRITMYGSTHFEWDAMNGQVTTESDMLSPMLRLLGSLEHVSRVFAGGLVSLDFQWRRRQPVIYNSS
;
A
#
# COMPACT_ATOMS: atom_id res chain seq x y z
N MET A 1 11.13 0.64 25.45
CA MET A 1 11.79 1.96 25.48
C MET A 1 11.21 2.77 24.33
N SER A 2 10.69 3.95 24.67
CA SER A 2 9.97 4.88 23.79
C SER A 2 10.92 5.47 22.73
N LEU A 3 10.66 5.18 21.46
CA LEU A 3 11.24 5.88 20.31
C LEU A 3 10.10 6.40 19.43
N PHE A 4 9.29 7.30 19.99
CA PHE A 4 8.43 8.18 19.19
C PHE A 4 9.22 9.47 18.97
N SER A 5 9.79 9.64 17.78
CA SER A 5 10.35 10.93 17.38
C SER A 5 9.19 11.87 17.04
N GLY A 6 9.21 13.09 17.57
CA GLY A 6 8.15 14.09 17.40
C GLY A 6 7.92 14.56 15.96
N GLU A 7 8.76 14.15 15.01
CA GLU A 7 8.61 14.44 13.58
C GLU A 7 7.56 13.52 12.91
N ASP A 8 7.47 12.26 13.33
CA ASP A 8 6.53 11.28 12.78
C ASP A 8 5.06 11.64 13.10
N SER A 9 4.82 12.36 14.20
CA SER A 9 3.47 12.81 14.60
C SER A 9 3.02 14.07 13.84
N VAL A 10 3.96 14.97 13.50
CA VAL A 10 3.66 16.21 12.77
C VAL A 10 3.35 15.90 11.30
N GLN A 11 4.13 15.04 10.65
CA GLN A 11 3.90 14.66 9.25
C GLN A 11 2.57 13.90 9.09
N SER A 12 2.25 13.00 10.04
CA SER A 12 0.95 12.33 10.10
C SER A 12 -0.22 13.33 10.20
N CYS A 13 -0.08 14.44 10.93
CA CYS A 13 -1.13 15.45 11.09
C CYS A 13 -1.36 16.26 9.80
N VAL A 14 -0.29 16.60 9.07
CA VAL A 14 -0.37 17.36 7.82
C VAL A 14 -1.05 16.54 6.71
N HIS A 15 -0.72 15.26 6.59
CA HIS A 15 -1.41 14.37 5.64
C HIS A 15 -2.89 14.20 5.99
N VAL A 16 -3.22 14.09 7.27
CA VAL A 16 -4.61 14.01 7.74
C VAL A 16 -5.38 15.27 7.33
N ALA A 17 -4.85 16.46 7.62
CA ALA A 17 -5.50 17.72 7.28
C ALA A 17 -5.69 17.91 5.76
N PHE A 18 -4.73 17.49 4.93
CA PHE A 18 -4.84 17.55 3.47
C PHE A 18 -5.97 16.66 2.94
N PHE A 19 -6.08 15.41 3.42
CA PHE A 19 -7.16 14.52 2.98
C PHE A 19 -8.54 14.96 3.51
N GLN A 20 -8.60 15.58 4.70
CA GLN A 20 -9.84 16.17 5.21
C GLN A 20 -10.31 17.38 4.40
N SER A 21 -9.40 18.15 3.83
CA SER A 21 -9.73 19.36 3.07
C SER A 21 -10.02 19.12 1.58
N THR A 22 -9.59 17.98 1.02
CA THR A 22 -9.65 17.70 -0.43
C THR A 22 -10.63 16.60 -0.82
N MET A 23 -11.13 15.78 0.12
CA MET A 23 -12.06 14.70 -0.16
C MET A 23 -13.34 14.85 0.66
N ALA A 24 -14.50 14.57 0.05
CA ALA A 24 -15.76 14.62 0.77
C ALA A 24 -15.80 13.54 1.90
N PRO A 25 -16.51 13.80 3.01
CA PRO A 25 -16.48 12.94 4.20
C PRO A 25 -17.03 11.52 3.97
N ASP A 26 -17.86 11.37 2.94
CA ASP A 26 -18.59 10.18 2.51
C ASP A 26 -17.89 9.38 1.39
N VAL A 27 -16.74 9.86 0.90
CA VAL A 27 -15.97 9.15 -0.13
C VAL A 27 -15.48 7.79 0.40
N VAL A 28 -15.89 6.71 -0.28
CA VAL A 28 -15.44 5.33 -0.07
C VAL A 28 -14.09 5.11 -0.75
N PHE A 29 -13.10 4.55 -0.06
CA PHE A 29 -11.77 4.28 -0.64
C PHE A 29 -11.48 2.78 -0.61
N ASN A 30 -11.19 2.16 -1.75
CA ASN A 30 -10.89 0.71 -1.88
C ASN A 30 -11.90 -0.20 -1.16
N ALA A 31 -13.20 0.13 -1.26
CA ALA A 31 -14.30 -0.57 -0.59
C ALA A 31 -14.24 -0.59 0.96
N ASP A 32 -13.45 0.30 1.58
CA ASP A 32 -13.48 0.56 3.01
C ASP A 32 -14.22 1.87 3.31
N GLN A 33 -15.28 1.78 4.11
CA GLN A 33 -16.11 2.93 4.52
C GLN A 33 -15.54 3.59 5.78
N GLY A 34 -15.40 4.92 5.76
CA GLY A 34 -15.04 5.74 6.92
C GLY A 34 -13.68 6.45 6.80
N THR A 35 -13.66 7.74 7.15
CA THR A 35 -12.46 8.61 7.16
C THR A 35 -11.33 8.06 8.05
N ASP A 36 -11.65 7.40 9.16
CA ASP A 36 -10.65 6.87 10.09
C ASP A 36 -9.79 5.74 9.49
N LYS A 37 -10.38 4.89 8.65
CA LYS A 37 -9.65 3.79 7.98
C LYS A 37 -8.78 4.29 6.83
N ARG A 38 -9.18 5.41 6.21
CA ARG A 38 -8.41 6.10 5.15
C ARG A 38 -7.10 6.68 5.69
N PHE A 39 -7.15 7.36 6.83
CA PHE A 39 -5.91 7.85 7.48
C PHE A 39 -5.01 6.71 7.89
N GLN A 40 -5.57 5.62 8.39
CA GLN A 40 -4.76 4.45 8.76
C GLN A 40 -4.06 3.84 7.54
N TYR A 41 -4.72 3.75 6.39
CA TYR A 41 -4.12 3.27 5.14
C TYR A 41 -2.96 4.17 4.68
N TRP A 42 -3.19 5.48 4.55
CA TRP A 42 -2.15 6.42 4.10
C TRP A 42 -1.01 6.57 5.10
N ASN A 43 -1.31 6.59 6.39
CA ASN A 43 -0.31 6.65 7.45
C ASN A 43 0.53 5.37 7.49
N LEU A 44 -0.07 4.21 7.19
CA LEU A 44 0.68 2.95 7.12
C LEU A 44 1.57 2.91 5.87
N LEU A 45 1.06 3.36 4.71
CA LEU A 45 1.87 3.48 3.49
C LEU A 45 3.04 4.45 3.69
N SER A 46 2.81 5.66 4.19
CA SER A 46 3.87 6.67 4.35
C SER A 46 4.93 6.25 5.37
N ARG A 47 4.54 5.51 6.41
CA ARG A 47 5.49 4.95 7.38
C ARG A 47 6.27 3.75 6.85
N SER A 48 5.63 2.93 6.02
CA SER A 48 6.25 1.72 5.46
C SER A 48 7.16 2.02 4.28
N PHE A 49 6.84 3.06 3.49
CA PHE A 49 7.55 3.46 2.28
C PHE A 49 7.97 4.94 2.38
N LYS A 50 9.06 5.21 3.11
CA LYS A 50 9.48 6.59 3.42
C LYS A 50 9.87 7.42 2.20
N ASP A 51 10.41 6.78 1.18
CA ASP A 51 10.87 7.43 -0.07
C ASP A 51 9.86 7.25 -1.21
N MET A 52 8.60 6.97 -0.89
CA MET A 52 7.55 6.78 -1.88
C MET A 52 7.34 8.04 -2.71
N GLU A 53 7.51 7.88 -4.03
CA GLU A 53 7.21 8.90 -5.03
C GLU A 53 6.04 8.43 -5.87
N ILE A 54 5.03 9.29 -6.03
CA ILE A 54 3.87 9.02 -6.89
C ILE A 54 3.85 10.09 -7.97
N GLU A 55 3.93 9.68 -9.23
CA GLU A 55 3.87 10.56 -10.39
C GLU A 55 2.58 10.30 -11.17
N LEU A 56 1.73 11.33 -11.29
CA LEU A 56 0.55 11.28 -12.16
C LEU A 56 0.98 11.32 -13.62
N LYS A 57 0.59 10.33 -14.41
CA LYS A 57 0.94 10.23 -15.84
C LYS A 57 -0.18 10.71 -16.76
N CYS A 58 -1.41 10.35 -16.44
CA CYS A 58 -2.56 10.67 -17.29
C CYS A 58 -3.81 10.81 -16.44
N PHE A 59 -4.74 11.58 -16.97
CA PHE A 59 -6.04 11.85 -16.41
C PHE A 59 -7.05 11.77 -17.54
N THR A 60 -7.95 10.78 -17.47
CA THR A 60 -8.93 10.51 -18.51
C THR A 60 -10.31 10.48 -17.88
N GLN A 61 -11.15 11.44 -18.27
CA GLN A 61 -12.57 11.41 -17.91
C GLN A 61 -13.25 10.29 -18.69
N GLU A 62 -13.87 9.35 -17.98
CA GLU A 62 -14.55 8.20 -18.59
C GLU A 62 -16.01 8.56 -18.92
N ASN A 63 -16.68 9.30 -18.02
CA ASN A 63 -18.02 9.85 -18.21
C ASN A 63 -18.22 11.07 -17.29
N GLU A 64 -19.43 11.64 -17.23
CA GLU A 64 -19.71 12.86 -16.43
C GLU A 64 -19.37 12.69 -14.94
N ASP A 65 -19.48 11.45 -14.46
CA ASP A 65 -19.44 11.08 -13.05
C ASP A 65 -18.26 10.15 -12.70
N SER A 66 -17.32 9.98 -13.65
CA SER A 66 -16.19 9.06 -13.48
C SER A 66 -14.92 9.50 -14.20
N LEU A 67 -13.80 9.14 -13.59
CA LEU A 67 -12.49 9.58 -13.96
C LEU A 67 -11.45 8.51 -13.62
N ILE A 68 -10.54 8.26 -14.56
CA ILE A 68 -9.38 7.39 -14.37
C ILE A 68 -8.10 8.23 -14.39
N ALA A 69 -7.32 8.11 -13.32
CA ALA A 69 -5.96 8.64 -13.24
C ALA A 69 -4.97 7.48 -13.29
N THR A 70 -3.99 7.52 -14.18
CA THR A 70 -2.89 6.55 -14.18
C THR A 70 -1.66 7.16 -13.53
N SER A 71 -0.98 6.39 -12.67
CA SER A 71 0.20 6.84 -11.95
C SER A 71 1.36 5.87 -12.10
N VAL A 72 2.55 6.38 -11.80
CA VAL A 72 3.75 5.58 -11.57
C VAL A 72 4.19 5.82 -10.14
N THR A 73 4.26 4.75 -9.34
CA THR A 73 4.70 4.80 -7.95
C THR A 73 6.06 4.15 -7.83
N SER A 74 7.05 4.85 -7.27
CA SER A 74 8.38 4.31 -6.99
C SER A 74 8.62 4.25 -5.50
N VAL A 75 9.18 3.14 -5.02
CA VAL A 75 9.49 2.92 -3.60
C VAL A 75 10.80 2.13 -3.45
N THR A 76 11.53 2.35 -2.36
CA THR A 76 12.66 1.49 -2.00
C THR A 76 12.22 0.43 -0.99
N LEU A 77 12.57 -0.82 -1.26
CA LEU A 77 12.38 -1.97 -0.37
C LEU A 77 13.47 -1.98 0.71
N SER A 78 13.49 -0.93 1.55
CA SER A 78 14.42 -0.83 2.67
C SER A 78 14.18 -1.90 3.73
N GLU A 79 15.14 -2.14 4.63
CA GLU A 79 14.95 -3.04 5.77
C GLU A 79 13.69 -2.69 6.57
N GLN A 80 13.46 -1.39 6.83
CA GLN A 80 12.25 -0.90 7.51
C GLN A 80 10.98 -1.28 6.74
N THR A 81 11.00 -1.11 5.41
CA THR A 81 9.87 -1.45 4.54
C THR A 81 9.59 -2.94 4.58
N LEU A 82 10.61 -3.78 4.42
CA LEU A 82 10.45 -5.22 4.43
C LEU A 82 9.97 -5.72 5.81
N LEU A 83 10.46 -5.17 6.92
CA LEU A 83 9.95 -5.47 8.26
C LEU A 83 8.49 -5.03 8.44
N ALA A 84 8.09 -3.91 7.85
CA ALA A 84 6.72 -3.40 7.95
C ALA A 84 5.73 -4.20 7.09
N VAL A 85 6.12 -4.61 5.88
CA VAL A 85 5.20 -5.16 4.86
C VAL A 85 5.36 -6.66 4.62
N LEU A 86 6.54 -7.22 4.90
CA LEU A 86 6.90 -8.62 4.72
C LEU A 86 7.64 -9.18 5.96
N PRO A 87 7.12 -8.99 7.20
CA PRO A 87 7.84 -9.33 8.44
C PRO A 87 8.24 -10.80 8.54
N HIS A 88 7.52 -11.70 7.86
CA HIS A 88 7.80 -13.12 7.87
C HIS A 88 9.14 -13.49 7.22
N LEU A 89 9.67 -12.64 6.32
CA LEU A 89 10.98 -12.86 5.70
C LEU A 89 12.12 -12.85 6.74
N PHE A 90 11.93 -12.17 7.87
CA PHE A 90 12.93 -12.05 8.94
C PHE A 90 12.69 -13.03 10.10
N ASN A 91 11.49 -13.63 10.18
CA ASN A 91 11.05 -14.46 11.31
C ASN A 91 10.92 -15.97 10.95
N GLY A 92 11.05 -16.34 9.68
CA GLY A 92 10.86 -17.71 9.19
C GLY A 92 12.09 -18.62 9.33
N ASP A 93 11.87 -19.93 9.16
CA ASP A 93 12.95 -20.92 9.08
C ASP A 93 13.94 -20.53 7.98
N ARG A 94 15.21 -20.53 8.37
CA ARG A 94 16.28 -19.82 7.66
C ARG A 94 16.64 -20.45 6.31
N GLU A 95 16.26 -21.68 6.00
CA GLU A 95 16.69 -22.34 4.76
C GLU A 95 15.96 -21.84 3.50
N ASP A 96 14.65 -21.59 3.57
CA ASP A 96 13.85 -21.19 2.39
C ASP A 96 13.76 -19.66 2.19
N SER A 97 14.04 -18.89 3.25
CA SER A 97 13.97 -17.42 3.25
C SER A 97 15.33 -16.78 2.97
N GLN A 98 16.42 -17.56 3.12
CA GLN A 98 17.79 -17.11 2.88
C GLN A 98 17.99 -16.74 1.41
N GLY A 99 18.19 -15.46 1.15
CA GLY A 99 18.52 -14.93 -0.17
C GLY A 99 17.40 -14.11 -0.81
N ILE A 100 16.12 -14.42 -0.53
CA ILE A 100 14.99 -13.62 -1.01
C ILE A 100 15.02 -12.24 -0.35
N GLU A 101 15.16 -12.17 0.97
CA GLU A 101 15.31 -10.89 1.69
C GLU A 101 16.47 -10.06 1.12
N LYS A 102 17.63 -10.69 0.91
CA LYS A 102 18.81 -10.03 0.34
C LYS A 102 18.60 -9.56 -1.10
N ALA A 103 17.81 -10.28 -1.89
CA ALA A 103 17.47 -9.90 -3.26
C ALA A 103 16.51 -8.70 -3.31
N LEU A 104 15.72 -8.50 -2.25
CA LEU A 104 14.77 -7.39 -2.16
C LEU A 104 15.37 -6.16 -1.46
N LEU A 105 16.28 -6.37 -0.51
CA LEU A 105 16.84 -5.30 0.31
C LEU A 105 17.47 -4.19 -0.54
N ASP A 106 17.09 -2.96 -0.24
CA ASP A 106 17.53 -1.72 -0.88
C ASP A 106 17.26 -1.65 -2.39
N GLN A 107 16.38 -2.51 -2.92
CA GLN A 107 15.92 -2.42 -4.30
C GLN A 107 14.87 -1.34 -4.44
N ARG A 108 15.08 -0.42 -5.39
CA ARG A 108 14.06 0.53 -5.82
C ARG A 108 13.21 -0.11 -6.90
N ILE A 109 11.91 -0.20 -6.63
CA ILE A 109 10.93 -0.73 -7.57
C ILE A 109 10.02 0.39 -8.08
N THR A 110 9.49 0.18 -9.28
CA THR A 110 8.52 1.06 -9.92
C THR A 110 7.28 0.26 -10.28
N MET A 111 6.11 0.76 -9.89
CA MET A 111 4.80 0.14 -10.05
C MET A 111 3.93 1.07 -10.91
N TYR A 112 3.22 0.51 -11.87
CA TYR A 112 2.23 1.23 -12.66
C TYR A 112 0.87 1.03 -12.01
N GLY A 113 0.13 2.12 -11.82
CA GLY A 113 -1.15 2.09 -11.13
C GLY A 113 -2.22 2.89 -11.83
N SER A 114 -3.45 2.63 -11.39
CA SER A 114 -4.68 3.29 -11.79
C SER A 114 -5.42 3.68 -10.52
N THR A 115 -6.02 4.86 -10.55
CA THR A 115 -6.97 5.32 -9.55
C THR A 115 -8.24 5.74 -10.27
N HIS A 116 -9.31 5.02 -10.00
CA HIS A 116 -10.64 5.29 -10.49
C HIS A 116 -11.39 6.11 -9.46
N PHE A 117 -11.95 7.23 -9.91
CA PHE A 117 -12.81 8.09 -9.14
C PHE A 117 -14.20 7.97 -9.75
N GLU A 118 -15.18 7.65 -8.93
CA GLU A 118 -16.59 7.64 -9.28
C GLU A 118 -17.32 8.52 -8.28
N TRP A 119 -18.35 9.25 -8.70
CA TRP A 119 -19.16 10.04 -7.79
C TRP A 119 -20.59 10.15 -8.31
N ASP A 120 -21.54 10.33 -7.40
CA ASP A 120 -22.90 10.72 -7.72
C ASP A 120 -23.34 11.89 -6.80
N ALA A 121 -24.61 12.27 -6.84
CA ALA A 121 -25.13 13.36 -6.03
C ALA A 121 -25.05 13.12 -4.50
N MET A 122 -24.82 11.87 -4.07
CA MET A 122 -24.95 11.41 -2.69
C MET A 122 -23.68 10.74 -2.14
N ASN A 123 -22.80 10.23 -2.99
CA ASN A 123 -21.62 9.46 -2.61
C ASN A 123 -20.46 9.70 -3.58
N GLY A 124 -19.23 9.47 -3.09
CA GLY A 124 -18.05 9.30 -3.94
C GLY A 124 -17.34 7.97 -3.66
N GLN A 125 -16.65 7.43 -4.64
CA GLN A 125 -15.81 6.25 -4.52
C GLN A 125 -14.47 6.48 -5.20
N VAL A 126 -13.41 6.01 -4.56
CA VAL A 126 -12.05 6.00 -5.09
C VAL A 126 -11.49 4.59 -4.96
N THR A 127 -11.13 3.99 -6.09
CA THR A 127 -10.50 2.67 -6.13
C THR A 127 -9.11 2.82 -6.74
N THR A 128 -8.07 2.34 -6.06
CA THR A 128 -6.69 2.43 -6.51
C THR A 128 -6.01 1.07 -6.49
N GLU A 129 -5.21 0.80 -7.52
CA GLU A 129 -4.40 -0.40 -7.68
C GLU A 129 -3.01 -0.03 -8.22
N SER A 130 -2.00 -0.83 -7.91
CA SER A 130 -0.68 -0.68 -8.51
C SER A 130 0.00 -2.04 -8.70
N ASP A 131 0.56 -2.27 -9.88
CA ASP A 131 1.21 -3.53 -10.24
C ASP A 131 2.55 -3.70 -9.50
N MET A 132 2.49 -4.37 -8.35
CA MET A 132 3.66 -4.81 -7.58
C MET A 132 4.17 -6.17 -8.08
N LEU A 133 3.35 -6.95 -8.79
CA LEU A 133 3.76 -8.25 -9.34
C LEU A 133 4.91 -8.12 -10.33
N SER A 134 4.78 -7.24 -11.32
CA SER A 134 5.79 -7.05 -12.37
C SER A 134 7.18 -6.73 -11.82
N PRO A 135 7.38 -5.72 -10.94
CA PRO A 135 8.71 -5.45 -10.40
C PRO A 135 9.23 -6.59 -9.51
N MET A 136 8.37 -7.24 -8.72
CA MET A 136 8.79 -8.35 -7.85
C MET A 136 9.21 -9.57 -8.66
N LEU A 137 8.52 -9.87 -9.75
CA LEU A 137 8.91 -10.94 -10.66
C LEU A 137 10.24 -10.65 -11.36
N ARG A 138 10.52 -9.39 -11.71
CA ARG A 138 11.81 -8.97 -12.27
C ARG A 138 12.96 -9.14 -11.27
N LEU A 139 12.74 -8.81 -10.00
CA LEU A 139 13.76 -8.96 -8.95
C LEU A 139 14.04 -10.43 -8.60
N LEU A 140 12.98 -11.23 -8.46
CA LEU A 140 13.10 -12.61 -7.95
C LEU A 140 13.26 -13.67 -9.05
N GLY A 141 12.97 -13.32 -10.30
CA GLY A 141 13.10 -14.20 -11.47
C GLY A 141 12.19 -15.43 -11.47
N SER A 142 11.28 -15.56 -10.50
CA SER A 142 10.43 -16.73 -10.32
C SER A 142 9.09 -16.35 -9.69
N LEU A 143 8.00 -16.76 -10.34
CA LEU A 143 6.65 -16.59 -9.82
C LEU A 143 6.45 -17.38 -8.52
N GLU A 144 7.15 -18.51 -8.34
CA GLU A 144 7.11 -19.28 -7.10
C GLU A 144 7.68 -18.48 -5.93
N HIS A 145 8.84 -17.82 -6.12
CA HIS A 145 9.42 -16.95 -5.09
C HIS A 145 8.51 -15.76 -4.79
N VAL A 146 7.91 -15.13 -5.80
CA VAL A 146 6.94 -14.05 -5.61
C VAL A 146 5.73 -14.55 -4.80
N SER A 147 5.14 -15.69 -5.19
CA SER A 147 3.99 -16.25 -4.47
C SER A 147 4.32 -16.54 -2.99
N ARG A 148 5.52 -17.04 -2.70
CA ARG A 148 5.98 -17.30 -1.32
C ARG A 148 6.12 -16.01 -0.52
N VAL A 149 6.76 -14.98 -1.08
CA VAL A 149 6.91 -13.65 -0.44
C VAL A 149 5.55 -13.06 -0.09
N PHE A 150 4.57 -13.16 -0.99
CA PHE A 150 3.26 -12.55 -0.74
C PHE A 150 2.30 -13.47 0.01
N ALA A 151 2.61 -14.75 0.26
CA ALA A 151 1.75 -15.64 1.04
C ALA A 151 1.56 -15.15 2.48
N GLY A 152 2.65 -14.72 3.13
CA GLY A 152 2.64 -14.15 4.49
C GLY A 152 2.73 -12.61 4.53
N GLY A 153 2.66 -11.95 3.37
CA GLY A 153 2.80 -10.51 3.26
C GLY A 153 1.58 -9.76 3.80
N LEU A 154 1.82 -8.57 4.36
CA LEU A 154 0.75 -7.67 4.78
C LEU A 154 0.26 -6.77 3.64
N VAL A 155 1.02 -6.70 2.54
CA VAL A 155 0.63 -6.05 1.28
C VAL A 155 0.31 -7.10 0.21
N SER A 156 -0.61 -6.79 -0.71
CA SER A 156 -0.95 -7.61 -1.88
C SER A 156 -0.09 -7.25 -3.09
N LEU A 157 -0.20 -8.06 -4.15
CA LEU A 157 0.47 -7.80 -5.44
C LEU A 157 -0.11 -6.60 -6.21
N ASP A 158 -1.29 -6.12 -5.80
CA ASP A 158 -1.92 -4.92 -6.35
C ASP A 158 -1.62 -3.69 -5.47
N PHE A 159 -0.61 -3.80 -4.60
CA PHE A 159 -0.15 -2.78 -3.67
C PHE A 159 -1.21 -2.31 -2.66
N GLN A 160 -2.10 -3.21 -2.26
CA GLN A 160 -3.13 -2.93 -1.25
C GLN A 160 -2.82 -3.66 0.06
N TRP A 161 -3.20 -3.07 1.19
CA TRP A 161 -3.01 -3.72 2.47
C TRP A 161 -3.99 -4.88 2.64
N ARG A 162 -3.51 -6.05 3.04
CA ARG A 162 -4.37 -7.18 3.34
C ARG A 162 -5.20 -6.85 4.58
N ARG A 163 -6.53 -6.94 4.44
CA ARG A 163 -7.44 -6.87 5.58
C ARG A 163 -7.01 -7.94 6.58
N ARG A 164 -6.66 -7.54 7.81
CA ARG A 164 -6.59 -8.51 8.92
C ARG A 164 -7.99 -9.06 9.10
N GLN A 165 -8.22 -10.30 8.67
CA GLN A 165 -9.46 -10.98 9.03
C GLN A 165 -9.51 -11.08 10.56
N PRO A 166 -10.62 -10.70 11.20
CA PRO A 166 -10.81 -11.02 12.61
C PRO A 166 -10.68 -12.53 12.75
N VAL A 167 -9.80 -12.99 13.64
CA VAL A 167 -9.81 -14.38 14.07
C VAL A 167 -11.16 -14.58 14.77
N ILE A 168 -12.12 -15.18 14.07
CA ILE A 168 -13.38 -15.60 14.68
C ILE A 168 -13.02 -16.79 15.57
N TYR A 169 -12.86 -16.54 16.87
CA TYR A 169 -12.86 -17.61 17.85
C TYR A 169 -14.27 -18.22 17.84
N ASN A 170 -14.41 -19.38 17.20
CA ASN A 170 -15.54 -20.24 17.44
C ASN A 170 -15.37 -20.84 18.83
N SER A 171 -16.01 -20.23 19.82
CA SER A 171 -16.29 -20.86 21.11
C SER A 171 -17.24 -22.03 20.83
N SER A 172 -16.71 -23.26 20.91
CA SER A 172 -17.53 -24.47 21.02
C SER A 172 -18.03 -24.64 22.46
#